data_AF-A0A538EF24-F1
#
_entry.id   AF-A0A538EF24-F1
#
_cell.length_a   1.000
_cell.length_b   1.000
_cell.length_c   1.000
_cell.angle_alpha   90.00
_cell.angle_beta   90.00
_cell.angle_gamma   90.00
#
_symmetry.space_group_name_H-M   'P 1'
#
loop_
_entity.id
_entity.type
_entity.pdbx_description
1 polymer ?
#
loop_
_entity_poly.entity_id
_entity_poly.type
_entity_poly.pdbx_seq_one_letter_code
_entity_poly.pdbx_strand_id
1 'polypeptide(L)'
;MGCWPSGAIPGWPLKPFHAQHAIRAGLNELRTGSMHIGIDIQAWNGQAVYAMQGGTAQVTRAGIDTRVRVGRFLYWHVIPSVSDGQHVTPYRTVVGHVLTPAGHLHLSEVLDAAANYYINPLRPGGRVLAPYRDLAPPVIGTPHVDSGGVVDVAAYDPQTFVVHTTYSTPVLAPAALAYRLYDRAGRPLTALRWALRGTHVYPFSLAWTIYWPGSRGGGWLCFAYHPRCTPNWHYRLAGGLAPRLPSGHYRLTTYAWDWAGNTIARDDDVTVH
;
A
#
# COMPACT_ATOMS: atom_id res chain seq x y z
N MET A 1 15.66 -6.68 -3.33
CA MET A 1 14.78 -7.78 -2.87
C MET A 1 13.75 -8.06 -3.97
N GLY A 2 14.06 -8.96 -4.90
CA GLY A 2 13.22 -9.29 -6.06
C GLY A 2 12.94 -10.79 -6.17
N CYS A 3 13.02 -11.53 -5.06
CA CYS A 3 12.77 -12.97 -5.12
C CYS A 3 11.29 -13.24 -4.91
N TRP A 4 10.74 -14.07 -5.78
CA TRP A 4 9.41 -14.65 -5.62
C TRP A 4 9.43 -15.63 -4.44
N PRO A 5 8.35 -15.68 -3.63
CA PRO A 5 8.20 -16.72 -2.63
C PRO A 5 8.16 -18.09 -3.32
N SER A 6 9.06 -19.00 -2.92
CA SER A 6 9.12 -20.35 -3.50
C SER A 6 7.79 -21.08 -3.39
N GLY A 7 7.33 -21.70 -4.48
CA GLY A 7 6.08 -22.44 -4.55
C GLY A 7 4.81 -21.57 -4.61
N ALA A 8 4.93 -20.25 -4.70
CA ALA A 8 3.80 -19.38 -5.00
C ALA A 8 3.50 -19.40 -6.51
N ILE A 9 2.22 -19.54 -6.86
CA ILE A 9 1.76 -19.54 -8.24
C ILE A 9 1.23 -18.14 -8.57
N PRO A 10 1.60 -17.53 -9.71
CA PRO A 10 1.11 -16.21 -10.06
C PRO A 10 -0.40 -16.20 -10.31
N GLY A 11 -1.06 -15.16 -9.80
CA GLY A 11 -2.51 -15.02 -9.80
C GLY A 11 -3.02 -14.30 -8.56
N TRP A 12 -4.34 -14.26 -8.42
CA TRP A 12 -5.04 -13.60 -7.32
C TRP A 12 -5.69 -14.62 -6.39
N PRO A 13 -5.82 -14.33 -5.09
CA PRO A 13 -6.42 -15.25 -4.12
C PRO A 13 -7.95 -15.33 -4.23
N LEU A 14 -8.53 -14.70 -5.24
CA LEU A 14 -9.96 -14.62 -5.53
C LEU A 14 -10.19 -15.03 -6.97
N LYS A 15 -11.31 -15.74 -7.24
CA LYS A 15 -11.71 -16.01 -8.62
C LYS A 15 -12.24 -14.73 -9.29
N PRO A 16 -11.97 -14.52 -10.59
CA PRO A 16 -11.06 -15.31 -11.43
C PRO A 16 -9.57 -15.07 -11.06
N PHE A 17 -8.78 -16.16 -10.99
CA PHE A 17 -7.40 -16.11 -10.49
C PHE A 17 -6.42 -15.38 -11.41
N HIS A 18 -6.73 -15.28 -12.69
CA HIS A 18 -5.85 -14.69 -13.72
C HIS A 18 -6.46 -13.43 -14.34
N ALA A 19 -7.33 -12.74 -13.62
CA ALA A 19 -7.75 -11.39 -13.95
C ALA A 19 -7.47 -10.46 -12.76
N GLN A 20 -7.25 -9.18 -13.05
CA GLN A 20 -6.99 -8.18 -12.04
C GLN A 20 -8.18 -8.00 -11.10
N HIS A 21 -7.89 -7.79 -9.82
CA HIS A 21 -8.87 -7.36 -8.82
C HIS A 21 -8.53 -5.94 -8.38
N ALA A 22 -9.54 -5.16 -8.02
CA ALA A 22 -9.36 -3.79 -7.59
C ALA A 22 -8.78 -3.70 -6.17
N ILE A 23 -7.92 -2.72 -5.94
CA ILE A 23 -7.27 -2.50 -4.64
C ILE A 23 -7.98 -1.38 -3.91
N ARG A 24 -8.27 -1.58 -2.63
CA ARG A 24 -8.88 -0.58 -1.74
C ARG A 24 -7.84 0.22 -0.96
N ALA A 25 -6.72 -0.40 -0.61
CA ALA A 25 -5.68 0.21 0.20
C ALA A 25 -4.32 -0.45 -0.09
N GLY A 26 -3.27 0.37 -0.20
CA GLY A 26 -1.88 -0.06 -0.34
C GLY A 26 -1.14 -0.23 1.01
N LEU A 27 0.09 -0.71 0.95
CA LEU A 27 0.96 -0.86 2.12
C LEU A 27 1.28 0.52 2.73
N ASN A 28 1.44 0.61 4.06
CA ASN A 28 1.75 1.84 4.79
C ASN A 28 0.70 2.94 4.74
N GLU A 29 -0.49 2.69 4.17
CA GLU A 29 -1.61 3.63 4.33
C GLU A 29 -1.92 3.85 5.80
N LEU A 30 -2.13 5.12 6.18
CA LEU A 30 -2.41 5.50 7.56
C LEU A 30 -3.76 4.91 8.01
N ARG A 31 -3.73 4.13 9.11
CA ARG A 31 -4.92 3.64 9.80
C ARG A 31 -4.96 4.19 11.23
N THR A 32 -6.13 4.07 11.86
CA THR A 32 -6.27 4.36 13.29
C THR A 32 -5.44 3.35 14.08
N GLY A 33 -4.35 3.79 14.70
CA GLY A 33 -3.51 2.97 15.58
C GLY A 33 -2.51 2.04 14.87
N SER A 34 -2.41 2.06 13.53
CA SER A 34 -1.44 1.22 12.80
C SER A 34 -1.07 1.78 11.42
N MET A 35 0.05 1.28 10.89
CA MET A 35 0.35 1.34 9.45
C MET A 35 -0.29 0.14 8.78
N HIS A 36 -0.82 0.31 7.56
CA HIS A 36 -1.40 -0.81 6.84
C HIS A 36 -0.35 -1.85 6.45
N ILE A 37 -0.53 -3.10 6.90
CA ILE A 37 0.48 -4.17 6.83
C ILE A 37 0.37 -5.12 5.62
N GLY A 38 -0.42 -4.73 4.63
CA GLY A 38 -0.63 -5.49 3.42
C GLY A 38 -1.30 -4.65 2.36
N ILE A 39 -2.06 -5.30 1.49
CA ILE A 39 -2.99 -4.65 0.57
C ILE A 39 -4.41 -5.12 0.87
N ASP A 40 -5.40 -4.28 0.58
CA ASP A 40 -6.80 -4.65 0.63
C ASP A 40 -7.30 -4.88 -0.79
N ILE A 41 -7.70 -6.11 -1.11
CA ILE A 41 -8.30 -6.48 -2.38
C ILE A 41 -9.82 -6.37 -2.22
N GLN A 42 -10.47 -5.54 -3.03
CA GLN A 42 -11.94 -5.43 -2.99
C GLN A 42 -12.58 -6.77 -3.30
N ALA A 43 -13.53 -7.17 -2.46
CA ALA A 43 -14.16 -8.48 -2.53
C ALA A 43 -15.58 -8.40 -1.98
N TRP A 44 -16.42 -9.37 -2.35
CA TRP A 44 -17.74 -9.52 -1.76
C TRP A 44 -17.64 -10.22 -0.41
N ASN A 45 -18.54 -9.89 0.52
CA ASN A 45 -18.70 -10.67 1.74
C ASN A 45 -19.05 -12.12 1.39
N GLY A 46 -18.45 -13.08 2.08
CA GLY A 46 -18.61 -14.50 1.79
C GLY A 46 -17.88 -15.00 0.53
N GLN A 47 -17.16 -14.15 -0.21
CA GLN A 47 -16.40 -14.60 -1.37
C GLN A 47 -15.28 -15.57 -0.93
N ALA A 48 -15.17 -16.70 -1.63
CA ALA A 48 -14.16 -17.71 -1.34
C ALA A 48 -12.75 -17.18 -1.63
N VAL A 49 -11.85 -17.42 -0.67
CA VAL A 49 -10.44 -17.05 -0.71
C VAL A 49 -9.61 -18.31 -0.87
N TYR A 50 -8.71 -18.32 -1.84
CA TYR A 50 -7.89 -19.47 -2.21
C TYR A 50 -6.43 -19.22 -1.86
N ALA A 51 -5.74 -20.29 -1.46
CA ALA A 51 -4.30 -20.24 -1.28
C ALA A 51 -3.59 -19.94 -2.62
N MET A 52 -2.62 -19.04 -2.61
CA MET A 52 -1.72 -18.77 -3.77
C MET A 52 -0.40 -19.53 -3.68
N GLN A 53 -0.10 -20.11 -2.51
CA GLN A 53 1.11 -20.87 -2.22
C GLN A 53 0.72 -22.19 -1.55
N GLY A 54 1.47 -23.25 -1.82
CA GLY A 54 1.27 -24.55 -1.16
C GLY A 54 1.95 -24.56 0.20
N GLY A 55 1.45 -25.39 1.11
CA GLY A 55 2.08 -25.55 2.42
C GLY A 55 1.07 -25.91 3.50
N THR A 56 1.40 -25.55 4.73
CA THR A 56 0.57 -25.83 5.91
C THR A 56 -0.16 -24.56 6.34
N ALA A 57 -1.47 -24.69 6.57
CA ALA A 57 -2.30 -23.62 7.09
C ALA A 57 -2.00 -23.36 8.57
N GLN A 58 -1.86 -22.09 8.93
CA GLN A 58 -1.84 -21.62 10.31
C GLN A 58 -3.03 -20.70 10.53
N VAL A 59 -3.91 -21.05 11.47
CA VAL A 59 -5.19 -20.33 11.69
C VAL A 59 -5.09 -19.51 12.96
N THR A 60 -5.22 -18.19 12.85
CA THR A 60 -5.35 -17.29 14.00
C THR A 60 -6.76 -16.76 14.08
N ARG A 61 -7.49 -17.09 15.15
CA ARG A 61 -8.85 -16.58 15.42
C ARG A 61 -8.76 -15.35 16.32
N ALA A 62 -9.11 -14.19 15.79
CA ALA A 62 -8.92 -12.90 16.44
C ALA A 62 -10.03 -11.90 16.07
N GLY A 63 -11.29 -12.31 16.18
CA GLY A 63 -12.44 -11.47 15.81
C GLY A 63 -12.38 -11.04 14.35
N ILE A 64 -12.46 -9.73 14.10
CA ILE A 64 -12.34 -9.17 12.74
C ILE A 64 -10.96 -9.46 12.12
N ASP A 65 -9.91 -9.59 12.92
CA ASP A 65 -8.53 -9.85 12.47
C ASP A 65 -8.21 -11.35 12.32
N THR A 66 -9.26 -12.19 12.31
CA THR A 66 -9.12 -13.61 11.99
C THR A 66 -8.47 -13.78 10.64
N ARG A 67 -7.45 -14.65 10.60
CA ARG A 67 -6.61 -14.85 9.42
C ARG A 67 -6.15 -16.29 9.28
N VAL A 68 -5.89 -16.67 8.05
CA VAL A 68 -5.19 -17.91 7.71
C VAL A 68 -3.86 -17.53 7.09
N ARG A 69 -2.81 -18.23 7.48
CA ARG A 69 -1.49 -18.08 6.89
C ARG A 69 -1.12 -19.36 6.16
N VAL A 70 -0.52 -19.20 4.97
CA VAL A 70 0.06 -20.28 4.19
C VAL A 70 1.38 -19.80 3.61
N GLY A 71 2.47 -20.44 4.02
CA GLY A 71 3.81 -20.01 3.65
C GLY A 71 4.05 -18.54 4.01
N ARG A 72 4.28 -17.70 3.00
CA ARG A 72 4.57 -16.28 3.17
C ARG A 72 3.34 -15.37 3.13
N PHE A 73 2.17 -15.90 2.78
CA PHE A 73 0.95 -15.11 2.65
C PHE A 73 0.04 -15.26 3.86
N LEU A 74 -0.55 -14.15 4.26
CA LEU A 74 -1.58 -14.07 5.30
C LEU A 74 -2.85 -13.51 4.68
N TYR A 75 -3.95 -14.25 4.83
CA TYR A 75 -5.29 -13.93 4.34
C TYR A 75 -6.13 -13.51 5.54
N TRP A 76 -6.39 -12.21 5.67
CA TRP A 76 -7.04 -11.61 6.83
C TRP A 76 -8.49 -11.26 6.57
N HIS A 77 -9.23 -11.03 7.66
CA HIS A 77 -10.66 -10.77 7.63
C HIS A 77 -11.41 -11.90 6.92
N VAL A 78 -11.07 -13.15 7.30
CA VAL A 78 -11.71 -14.34 6.74
C VAL A 78 -12.33 -15.21 7.83
N ILE A 79 -13.39 -15.93 7.45
CA ILE A 79 -13.88 -17.10 8.18
C ILE A 79 -13.09 -18.32 7.66
N PRO A 80 -12.20 -18.94 8.46
CA PRO A 80 -11.36 -20.03 7.98
C PRO A 80 -12.18 -21.24 7.51
N SER A 81 -11.80 -21.83 6.38
CA SER A 81 -12.35 -23.09 5.86
C SER A 81 -11.36 -24.26 5.97
N VAL A 82 -10.21 -23.99 6.58
CA VAL A 82 -9.17 -24.97 6.87
C VAL A 82 -8.92 -25.05 8.36
N SER A 83 -8.41 -26.20 8.80
CA SER A 83 -7.91 -26.40 10.17
C SER A 83 -6.45 -25.99 10.29
N ASP A 84 -6.03 -25.68 11.51
CA ASP A 84 -4.60 -25.48 11.81
C ASP A 84 -3.83 -26.77 11.50
N GLY A 85 -2.67 -26.66 10.85
CA GLY A 85 -1.89 -27.81 10.41
C GLY A 85 -2.35 -28.47 9.10
N GLN A 86 -3.47 -28.04 8.51
CA GLN A 86 -3.98 -28.62 7.26
C GLN A 86 -3.06 -28.29 6.08
N HIS A 87 -2.75 -29.29 5.25
CA HIS A 87 -2.05 -29.07 3.99
C HIS A 87 -2.97 -28.41 2.96
N VAL A 88 -2.47 -27.40 2.25
CA VAL A 88 -3.23 -26.64 1.26
C VAL A 88 -2.56 -26.70 -0.10
N THR A 89 -3.39 -26.78 -1.14
CA THR A 89 -2.95 -26.76 -2.54
C THR A 89 -3.35 -25.43 -3.18
N PRO A 90 -2.41 -24.70 -3.84
CA PRO A 90 -2.71 -23.45 -4.53
C PRO A 90 -3.90 -23.56 -5.46
N TYR A 91 -4.78 -22.55 -5.44
CA TYR A 91 -5.96 -22.41 -6.32
C TYR A 91 -6.97 -23.57 -6.31
N ARG A 92 -6.79 -24.55 -5.41
CA ARG A 92 -7.75 -25.64 -5.15
C ARG A 92 -8.35 -25.49 -3.77
N THR A 93 -7.53 -25.28 -2.75
CA THR A 93 -7.98 -25.16 -1.37
C THR A 93 -8.53 -23.77 -1.09
N VAL A 94 -9.79 -23.71 -0.66
CA VAL A 94 -10.38 -22.50 -0.07
C VAL A 94 -9.83 -22.38 1.35
N VAL A 95 -9.04 -21.35 1.62
CA VAL A 95 -8.49 -21.09 2.97
C VAL A 95 -9.51 -20.43 3.87
N GLY A 96 -10.49 -19.73 3.30
CA GLY A 96 -11.58 -19.13 4.03
C GLY A 96 -12.51 -18.34 3.12
N HIS A 97 -13.46 -17.64 3.73
CA HIS A 97 -14.39 -16.75 3.04
C HIS A 97 -14.29 -15.35 3.64
N VAL A 98 -14.39 -14.32 2.81
CA VAL A 98 -14.35 -12.91 3.27
C VAL A 98 -15.39 -12.69 4.36
N LEU A 99 -14.94 -12.20 5.52
CA LEU A 99 -15.75 -11.97 6.70
C LEU A 99 -16.77 -10.84 6.44
N THR A 100 -18.00 -11.00 6.92
CA THR A 100 -18.98 -9.92 6.91
C THR A 100 -18.76 -9.00 8.13
N PRO A 101 -18.78 -7.66 8.00
CA PRO A 101 -19.04 -6.86 6.80
C PRO A 101 -17.74 -6.29 6.18
N ALA A 102 -16.63 -7.03 6.17
CA ALA A 102 -15.33 -6.48 5.76
C ALA A 102 -15.34 -5.95 4.31
N GLY A 103 -16.01 -6.65 3.39
CA GLY A 103 -16.13 -6.24 1.98
C GLY A 103 -14.79 -6.12 1.25
N HIS A 104 -13.75 -6.83 1.73
CA HIS A 104 -12.43 -6.94 1.12
C HIS A 104 -11.68 -8.11 1.74
N LEU A 105 -10.64 -8.57 1.05
CA LEU A 105 -9.60 -9.44 1.60
C LEU A 105 -8.37 -8.59 1.89
N HIS A 106 -7.92 -8.55 3.15
CA HIS A 106 -6.60 -8.02 3.45
C HIS A 106 -5.54 -9.11 3.25
N LEU A 107 -4.57 -8.85 2.38
CA LEU A 107 -3.50 -9.78 2.04
C LEU A 107 -2.16 -9.18 2.44
N SER A 108 -1.45 -9.87 3.33
CA SER A 108 -0.08 -9.55 3.67
C SER A 108 0.89 -10.57 3.08
N GLU A 109 2.11 -10.12 2.79
CA GLU A 109 3.26 -10.99 2.52
C GLU A 109 4.37 -10.69 3.54
N VAL A 110 5.06 -11.71 4.02
CA VAL A 110 6.23 -11.57 4.89
C VAL A 110 7.49 -12.14 4.24
N LEU A 111 8.68 -11.61 4.58
CA LEU A 111 9.96 -12.14 4.08
C LEU A 111 10.24 -13.57 4.53
N ASP A 112 9.93 -13.85 5.78
CA ASP A 112 10.08 -15.16 6.39
C ASP A 112 8.94 -15.40 7.37
N ALA A 113 8.66 -16.68 7.61
CA ALA A 113 7.63 -17.09 8.53
C ALA A 113 7.89 -16.78 9.98
N ALA A 114 9.14 -16.73 10.42
CA ALA A 114 9.46 -16.37 11.79
C ALA A 114 9.45 -14.85 12.04
N ALA A 115 9.67 -14.03 11.00
CA ALA A 115 10.13 -12.65 11.19
C ALA A 115 9.04 -11.56 11.30
N ASN A 116 7.76 -11.85 11.03
CA ASN A 116 6.66 -10.85 10.97
C ASN A 116 7.04 -9.55 10.21
N TYR A 117 7.98 -9.67 9.26
CA TYR A 117 8.50 -8.54 8.50
C TYR A 117 7.70 -8.43 7.21
N TYR A 118 6.67 -7.58 7.27
CA TYR A 118 5.73 -7.36 6.18
C TYR A 118 6.37 -6.56 5.04
N ILE A 119 6.18 -7.08 3.83
CA ILE A 119 6.69 -6.49 2.59
C ILE A 119 5.57 -6.20 1.64
N ASN A 120 5.84 -5.32 0.68
CA ASN A 120 4.90 -4.95 -0.36
C ASN A 120 4.60 -6.16 -1.29
N PRO A 121 3.36 -6.68 -1.30
CA PRO A 121 2.96 -7.78 -2.19
C PRO A 121 2.95 -7.39 -3.68
N LEU A 122 2.87 -6.09 -3.97
CA LEU A 122 2.90 -5.51 -5.32
C LEU A 122 4.30 -5.04 -5.73
N ARG A 123 5.35 -5.31 -4.93
CA ARG A 123 6.71 -4.82 -5.19
C ARG A 123 7.25 -5.24 -6.57
N PRO A 124 7.96 -4.35 -7.29
CA PRO A 124 8.65 -4.70 -8.52
C PRO A 124 9.58 -5.91 -8.35
N GLY A 125 9.56 -6.83 -9.32
CA GLY A 125 10.39 -8.03 -9.34
C GLY A 125 9.98 -9.17 -8.38
N GLY A 126 9.16 -8.90 -7.36
CA GLY A 126 8.72 -9.91 -6.38
C GLY A 126 7.21 -10.18 -6.35
N ARG A 127 6.44 -9.49 -7.20
CA ARG A 127 4.98 -9.56 -7.25
C ARG A 127 4.49 -10.88 -7.81
N VAL A 128 3.71 -11.62 -7.01
CA VAL A 128 2.99 -12.83 -7.43
C VAL A 128 1.59 -12.49 -7.98
N LEU A 129 0.99 -11.40 -7.50
CA LEU A 129 -0.32 -10.92 -7.94
C LEU A 129 -0.27 -10.48 -9.41
N ALA A 130 -0.86 -11.29 -10.28
CA ALA A 130 -0.79 -11.11 -11.73
C ALA A 130 -2.08 -11.58 -12.42
N PRO A 131 -2.59 -10.87 -13.44
CA PRO A 131 -2.09 -9.58 -13.91
C PRO A 131 -2.40 -8.45 -12.91
N TYR A 132 -1.50 -7.48 -12.82
CA TYR A 132 -1.75 -6.19 -12.17
C TYR A 132 -1.16 -5.09 -13.04
N ARG A 133 -2.03 -4.22 -13.53
CA ARG A 133 -1.73 -3.14 -14.46
C ARG A 133 -2.47 -1.91 -14.00
N ASP A 134 -1.73 -0.82 -13.94
CA ASP A 134 -2.28 0.52 -13.81
C ASP A 134 -1.63 1.42 -14.85
N LEU A 135 -2.39 2.34 -15.44
CA LEU A 135 -1.87 3.34 -16.39
C LEU A 135 -2.02 4.76 -15.88
N ALA A 136 -2.71 4.97 -14.76
CA ALA A 136 -2.86 6.28 -14.19
C ALA A 136 -1.64 6.53 -13.29
N PRO A 137 -0.80 7.53 -13.59
CA PRO A 137 0.29 7.86 -12.70
C PRO A 137 -0.25 8.52 -11.42
N PRO A 138 0.56 8.55 -10.34
CA PRO A 138 0.22 9.34 -9.15
C PRO A 138 -0.05 10.81 -9.49
N VAL A 139 -0.78 11.48 -8.61
CA VAL A 139 -1.03 12.92 -8.67
C VAL A 139 -0.28 13.59 -7.52
N ILE A 140 0.50 14.63 -7.83
CA ILE A 140 1.25 15.43 -6.87
C ILE A 140 0.65 16.85 -6.84
N GLY A 141 0.22 17.29 -5.66
CA GLY A 141 -0.22 18.65 -5.40
C GLY A 141 0.94 19.65 -5.31
N THR A 142 0.64 20.94 -5.24
CA THR A 142 1.67 21.96 -5.02
C THR A 142 2.27 21.81 -3.61
N PRO A 143 3.60 21.68 -3.47
CA PRO A 143 4.25 21.60 -2.16
C PRO A 143 4.15 22.93 -1.42
N HIS A 144 3.94 22.87 -0.10
CA HIS A 144 3.98 24.03 0.79
C HIS A 144 5.24 23.96 1.64
N VAL A 145 6.10 24.97 1.52
CA VAL A 145 7.39 25.07 2.23
C VAL A 145 7.28 26.08 3.36
N ASP A 146 7.62 25.69 4.59
CA ASP A 146 7.72 26.63 5.71
C ASP A 146 9.11 27.25 5.85
N SER A 147 9.25 28.26 6.71
CA SER A 147 10.53 28.92 6.99
C SER A 147 11.56 28.01 7.65
N GLY A 148 11.14 26.87 8.22
CA GLY A 148 12.03 25.86 8.77
C GLY A 148 12.50 24.84 7.73
N GLY A 149 12.11 24.97 6.46
CA GLY A 149 12.42 24.01 5.40
C GLY A 149 11.67 22.69 5.52
N VAL A 150 10.57 22.64 6.29
CA VAL A 150 9.63 21.51 6.27
C VAL A 150 8.71 21.68 5.07
N VAL A 151 8.40 20.58 4.40
CA VAL A 151 7.57 20.58 3.20
C VAL A 151 6.38 19.66 3.38
N ASP A 152 5.18 20.21 3.28
CA ASP A 152 3.93 19.45 3.11
C ASP A 152 3.65 19.26 1.62
N VAL A 153 3.13 18.09 1.24
CA VAL A 153 2.62 17.86 -0.11
C VAL A 153 1.45 16.88 -0.09
N ALA A 154 0.39 17.23 -0.79
CA ALA A 154 -0.69 16.30 -1.10
C ALA A 154 -0.24 15.35 -2.22
N ALA A 155 -0.43 14.04 -2.06
CA ALA A 155 -0.16 13.09 -3.12
C ALA A 155 -1.08 11.86 -3.02
N TYR A 156 -1.61 11.39 -4.13
CA TYR A 156 -2.44 10.19 -4.17
C TYR A 156 -2.26 9.43 -5.49
N ASP A 157 -2.74 8.21 -5.51
CA ASP A 157 -2.55 7.28 -6.61
C ASP A 157 -3.92 6.84 -7.19
N PRO A 158 -4.36 7.43 -8.31
CA PRO A 158 -5.58 7.00 -8.99
C PRO A 158 -5.40 5.61 -9.61
N GLN A 159 -6.48 4.84 -9.69
CA GLN A 159 -6.46 3.52 -10.29
C GLN A 159 -7.22 3.48 -11.60
N THR A 160 -6.66 2.84 -12.63
CA THR A 160 -7.38 2.59 -13.90
C THR A 160 -8.39 1.46 -13.81
N PHE A 161 -8.11 0.44 -12.99
CA PHE A 161 -9.05 -0.66 -12.76
C PHE A 161 -9.94 -0.32 -11.56
N VAL A 162 -11.13 0.17 -11.86
CA VAL A 162 -12.15 0.54 -10.88
C VAL A 162 -13.36 -0.37 -11.00
N VAL A 163 -13.86 -0.82 -9.85
CA VAL A 163 -15.07 -1.62 -9.73
C VAL A 163 -15.99 -1.01 -8.68
N HIS A 164 -17.24 -1.44 -8.70
CA HIS A 164 -18.22 -1.10 -7.67
C HIS A 164 -18.68 -2.40 -7.00
N THR A 165 -18.49 -2.49 -5.68
CA THR A 165 -19.09 -3.54 -4.85
C THR A 165 -20.16 -2.91 -3.94
N THR A 166 -19.92 -2.85 -2.63
CA THR A 166 -20.64 -1.97 -1.69
C THR A 166 -20.17 -0.52 -1.82
N TYR A 167 -18.96 -0.32 -2.35
CA TYR A 167 -18.33 0.98 -2.55
C TYR A 167 -17.54 0.98 -3.85
N SER A 168 -17.28 2.19 -4.36
CA SER A 168 -16.42 2.40 -5.52
C SER A 168 -14.95 2.29 -5.11
N THR A 169 -14.11 1.70 -5.95
CA THR A 169 -12.65 1.68 -5.77
C THR A 169 -12.11 3.08 -5.44
N PRO A 170 -11.41 3.26 -4.30
CA PRO A 170 -10.85 4.56 -3.92
C PRO A 170 -9.52 4.83 -4.65
N VAL A 171 -9.02 6.07 -4.56
CA VAL A 171 -7.60 6.35 -4.82
C VAL A 171 -6.75 5.81 -3.66
N LEU A 172 -5.53 5.39 -3.95
CA LEU A 172 -4.59 4.87 -2.96
C LEU A 172 -3.63 5.97 -2.47
N ALA A 173 -2.91 5.68 -1.39
CA ALA A 173 -1.64 6.36 -1.14
C ALA A 173 -0.60 5.94 -2.19
N PRO A 174 0.33 6.83 -2.60
CA PRO A 174 1.46 6.44 -3.43
C PRO A 174 2.30 5.36 -2.75
N ALA A 175 2.87 4.45 -3.55
CA ALA A 175 3.78 3.41 -3.08
C ALA A 175 5.10 4.00 -2.57
N ALA A 176 5.53 5.13 -3.12
CA ALA A 176 6.70 5.86 -2.63
C ALA A 176 6.62 7.36 -2.96
N LEU A 177 7.33 8.15 -2.17
CA LEU A 177 7.45 9.60 -2.33
C LEU A 177 8.88 10.04 -2.00
N ALA A 178 9.45 10.90 -2.84
CA ALA A 178 10.79 11.43 -2.65
C ALA A 178 10.95 12.83 -3.24
N TYR A 179 12.03 13.52 -2.89
CA TYR A 179 12.40 14.78 -3.53
C TYR A 179 13.87 14.84 -3.93
N ARG A 180 14.18 15.78 -4.84
CA ARG A 180 15.54 16.22 -5.14
C ARG A 180 15.57 17.73 -5.36
N LEU A 181 16.64 18.38 -4.89
CA LEU A 181 16.89 19.80 -5.17
C LEU A 181 17.81 19.98 -6.35
N TYR A 182 17.58 21.06 -7.10
CA TYR A 182 18.40 21.49 -8.23
C TYR A 182 18.75 22.97 -8.09
N ASP A 183 19.93 23.34 -8.58
CA ASP A 183 20.31 24.74 -8.75
C ASP A 183 19.61 25.38 -9.96
N ARG A 184 19.82 26.68 -10.17
CA ARG A 184 19.27 27.43 -11.31
C ARG A 184 19.76 26.94 -12.68
N ALA A 185 20.91 26.25 -12.73
CA ALA A 185 21.45 25.65 -13.94
C ALA A 185 20.92 24.23 -14.16
N GLY A 186 20.01 23.74 -13.30
CA GLY A 186 19.44 22.40 -13.37
C GLY A 186 20.37 21.30 -12.89
N ARG A 187 21.46 21.63 -12.18
CA ARG A 187 22.37 20.64 -11.59
C ARG A 187 21.80 20.10 -10.29
N PRO A 188 21.83 18.78 -10.04
CA PRO A 188 21.31 18.22 -8.80
C PRO A 188 22.19 18.64 -7.62
N LEU A 189 21.57 19.24 -6.61
CA LEU A 189 22.22 19.61 -5.35
C LEU A 189 22.16 18.50 -4.31
N THR A 190 21.19 17.59 -4.46
CA THR A 190 21.03 16.44 -3.57
C THR A 190 20.92 15.15 -4.36
N ALA A 191 21.20 14.03 -3.69
CA ALA A 191 20.64 12.75 -4.10
C ALA A 191 19.11 12.75 -3.95
N LEU A 192 18.45 11.68 -4.40
CA LEU A 192 17.03 11.47 -4.12
C LEU A 192 16.82 11.23 -2.61
N ARG A 193 15.95 12.01 -1.98
CA ARG A 193 15.62 11.95 -0.55
C ARG A 193 14.24 11.35 -0.37
N TRP A 194 14.13 10.22 0.32
CA TRP A 194 12.87 9.48 0.45
C TRP A 194 12.05 9.95 1.65
N ALA A 195 10.84 10.45 1.37
CA ALA A 195 9.84 10.78 2.38
C ALA A 195 8.99 9.55 2.74
N LEU A 196 8.79 8.65 1.77
CA LEU A 196 8.11 7.37 1.93
C LEU A 196 8.69 6.37 0.94
N ARG A 197 8.98 5.14 1.38
CA ARG A 197 9.36 4.05 0.49
C ARG A 197 8.66 2.75 0.89
N GLY A 198 7.54 2.44 0.26
CA GLY A 198 6.70 1.28 0.55
C GLY A 198 7.25 -0.06 0.04
N THR A 199 8.51 -0.38 0.35
CA THR A 199 9.05 -1.73 0.13
C THR A 199 8.72 -2.68 1.29
N HIS A 200 8.58 -2.12 2.49
CA HIS A 200 8.26 -2.79 3.74
C HIS A 200 7.39 -1.90 4.61
N VAL A 201 6.80 -2.48 5.66
CA VAL A 201 5.99 -1.74 6.61
C VAL A 201 6.86 -0.86 7.51
N TYR A 202 6.47 0.41 7.68
CA TYR A 202 7.01 1.29 8.71
C TYR A 202 6.35 1.02 10.06
N PRO A 203 7.07 1.15 11.19
CA PRO A 203 6.44 1.14 12.50
C PRO A 203 5.47 2.33 12.63
N PHE A 204 4.35 2.11 13.33
CA PHE A 204 3.32 3.14 13.50
C PHE A 204 3.81 4.39 14.25
N SER A 205 4.87 4.27 15.06
CA SER A 205 5.52 5.42 15.72
C SER A 205 6.02 6.48 14.73
N LEU A 206 6.26 6.11 13.46
CA LEU A 206 6.67 7.04 12.40
C LEU A 206 5.50 7.68 11.65
N ALA A 207 4.24 7.38 12.01
CA ALA A 207 3.07 7.93 11.32
C ALA A 207 3.12 9.44 11.18
N TRP A 208 3.38 10.16 12.28
CA TRP A 208 3.43 11.62 12.28
C TRP A 208 4.75 12.20 11.76
N THR A 209 5.73 11.33 11.49
CA THR A 209 6.97 11.68 10.79
C THR A 209 6.81 11.58 9.27
N ILE A 210 5.90 10.72 8.80
CA ILE A 210 5.61 10.50 7.37
C ILE A 210 4.45 11.39 6.91
N TYR A 211 3.34 11.36 7.65
CA TYR A 211 2.10 12.02 7.29
C TYR A 211 1.99 13.38 7.95
N TRP A 212 1.41 14.33 7.21
CA TRP A 212 1.04 15.64 7.76
C TRP A 212 -0.21 15.51 8.65
N PRO A 213 -0.35 16.33 9.73
CA PRO A 213 -1.57 16.38 10.52
C PRO A 213 -2.83 16.57 9.65
N GLY A 214 -3.90 15.81 9.94
CA GLY A 214 -5.13 15.82 9.14
C GLY A 214 -5.16 14.84 7.96
N SER A 215 -4.05 14.15 7.69
CA SER A 215 -4.04 13.02 6.75
C SER A 215 -4.92 11.89 7.27
N ARG A 216 -5.68 11.26 6.37
CA ARG A 216 -6.56 10.13 6.68
C ARG A 216 -6.80 9.25 5.47
N GLY A 217 -6.86 7.94 5.68
CA GLY A 217 -7.41 7.03 4.67
C GLY A 217 -8.93 7.10 4.57
N GLY A 218 -9.51 6.25 3.72
CA GLY A 218 -10.97 6.08 3.65
C GLY A 218 -11.57 5.56 4.97
N GLY A 219 -10.83 4.69 5.68
CA GLY A 219 -11.24 4.17 7.00
C GLY A 219 -12.38 3.14 6.97
N TRP A 220 -12.40 2.21 7.92
CA TRP A 220 -13.36 1.09 7.91
C TRP A 220 -14.83 1.55 7.89
N LEU A 221 -15.20 2.49 8.77
CA LEU A 221 -16.57 3.02 8.86
C LEU A 221 -17.06 3.61 7.54
N CYS A 222 -16.19 4.30 6.80
CA CYS A 222 -16.61 4.88 5.53
C CYS A 222 -17.03 3.77 4.56
N PHE A 223 -16.16 2.78 4.34
CA PHE A 223 -16.43 1.71 3.38
C PHE A 223 -17.56 0.77 3.81
N ALA A 224 -17.89 0.73 5.10
CA ALA A 224 -19.03 -0.03 5.60
C ALA A 224 -20.38 0.65 5.29
N TYR A 225 -20.43 1.98 5.22
CA TYR A 225 -21.69 2.73 5.18
C TYR A 225 -21.84 3.70 4.01
N HIS A 226 -20.78 3.97 3.24
CA HIS A 226 -20.79 4.96 2.18
C HIS A 226 -20.26 4.38 0.85
N PRO A 227 -20.91 4.69 -0.28
CA PRO A 227 -20.53 4.18 -1.59
C PRO A 227 -19.27 4.84 -2.16
N ARG A 228 -18.79 5.93 -1.55
CA ARG A 228 -17.60 6.69 -1.95
C ARG A 228 -16.84 7.13 -0.70
N CYS A 229 -15.56 6.81 -0.68
CA CYS A 229 -14.66 7.11 0.43
C CYS A 229 -13.41 7.80 -0.10
N THR A 230 -13.36 9.12 0.07
CA THR A 230 -12.24 9.93 -0.40
C THR A 230 -11.21 10.05 0.73
N PRO A 231 -10.02 9.44 0.58
CA PRO A 231 -8.92 9.69 1.50
C PRO A 231 -8.37 11.11 1.33
N ASN A 232 -7.64 11.57 2.33
CA ASN A 232 -6.88 12.81 2.30
C ASN A 232 -5.42 12.49 2.63
N TRP A 233 -4.55 12.49 1.62
CA TRP A 233 -3.16 12.07 1.78
C TRP A 233 -2.23 13.27 1.68
N HIS A 234 -1.69 13.69 2.82
CA HIS A 234 -0.66 14.71 2.92
C HIS A 234 0.61 14.14 3.58
N TYR A 235 1.76 14.52 3.06
CA TYR A 235 3.04 13.95 3.47
C TYR A 235 4.00 15.04 3.88
N ARG A 236 4.81 14.73 4.90
CA ARG A 236 6.05 15.46 5.18
C ARG A 236 7.09 15.05 4.14
N LEU A 237 7.10 15.74 3.00
CA LEU A 237 8.07 15.52 1.93
C LEU A 237 9.50 15.82 2.40
N ALA A 238 9.67 16.87 3.21
CA ALA A 238 10.92 17.24 3.86
C ALA A 238 10.65 17.61 5.32
N GLY A 239 11.63 17.40 6.20
CA GLY A 239 11.46 17.61 7.64
C GLY A 239 10.70 16.49 8.36
N GLY A 240 10.81 15.28 7.83
CA GLY A 240 10.27 14.04 8.38
C GLY A 240 11.33 12.94 8.28
N LEU A 241 11.02 11.85 7.58
CA LEU A 241 12.03 10.84 7.24
C LEU A 241 13.14 11.40 6.33
N ALA A 242 12.76 12.29 5.41
CA ALA A 242 13.70 13.05 4.61
C ALA A 242 14.10 14.34 5.36
N PRO A 243 15.37 14.78 5.22
CA PRO A 243 15.85 15.98 5.89
C PRO A 243 15.08 17.22 5.42
N ARG A 244 15.08 18.27 6.25
CA ARG A 244 14.58 19.60 5.90
C ARG A 244 15.35 20.17 4.71
N LEU A 245 14.71 21.06 3.98
CA LEU A 245 15.38 21.84 2.96
C LEU A 245 16.35 22.85 3.62
N PRO A 246 17.57 23.04 3.10
CA PRO A 246 18.45 24.11 3.55
C PRO A 246 17.91 25.48 3.12
N SER A 247 18.32 26.56 3.79
CA SER A 247 18.04 27.94 3.35
C SER A 247 18.58 28.19 1.95
N GLY A 248 17.86 28.96 1.14
CA GLY A 248 18.24 29.31 -0.23
C GLY A 248 17.09 29.18 -1.24
N HIS A 249 17.45 29.34 -2.51
CA HIS A 249 16.52 29.28 -3.64
C HIS A 249 16.85 28.08 -4.53
N TYR A 250 15.87 27.21 -4.75
CA TYR A 250 16.07 25.94 -5.43
C TYR A 250 14.88 25.62 -6.32
N ARG A 251 15.13 24.80 -7.35
CA ARG A 251 14.05 24.00 -7.94
C ARG A 251 13.90 22.71 -7.15
N LEU A 252 12.75 22.51 -6.54
CA LEU A 252 12.35 21.29 -5.85
C LEU A 252 11.62 20.38 -6.84
N THR A 253 12.16 19.20 -7.11
CA THR A 253 11.44 18.16 -7.83
C THR A 253 10.89 17.14 -6.85
N THR A 254 9.57 16.99 -6.81
CA THR A 254 8.85 15.96 -6.07
C THR A 254 8.58 14.77 -6.98
N TYR A 255 8.87 13.56 -6.51
CA TYR A 255 8.67 12.32 -7.24
C TYR A 255 7.68 11.43 -6.48
N ALA A 256 6.73 10.84 -7.20
CA ALA A 256 5.80 9.86 -6.67
C ALA A 256 5.76 8.60 -7.55
N TRP A 257 5.61 7.46 -6.90
CA TRP A 257 5.46 6.14 -7.53
C TRP A 257 4.14 5.50 -7.11
N ASP A 258 3.48 4.85 -8.05
CA ASP A 258 2.31 3.99 -7.77
C ASP A 258 2.73 2.55 -7.48
N TRP A 259 1.73 1.69 -7.24
CA TRP A 259 1.95 0.26 -6.98
C TRP A 259 2.19 -0.58 -8.25
N ALA A 260 1.96 -0.01 -9.44
CA ALA A 260 2.20 -0.66 -10.73
C ALA A 260 3.60 -0.36 -11.32
N GLY A 261 4.29 0.64 -10.78
CA GLY A 261 5.59 1.14 -11.23
C GLY A 261 5.56 2.43 -12.04
N ASN A 262 4.39 3.04 -12.27
CA ASN A 262 4.31 4.37 -12.88
C ASN A 262 4.96 5.40 -11.95
N THR A 263 5.61 6.39 -12.57
CA THR A 263 6.33 7.44 -11.87
C THR A 263 5.95 8.79 -12.47
N ILE A 264 5.75 9.78 -11.61
CA ILE A 264 5.60 11.18 -12.02
C ILE A 264 6.56 12.07 -11.24
N ALA A 265 6.94 13.18 -11.85
CA ALA A 265 7.72 14.23 -11.21
C ALA A 265 7.00 15.57 -11.35
N ARG A 266 7.11 16.41 -10.33
CA ARG A 266 6.61 17.79 -10.32
C ARG A 266 7.73 18.72 -9.89
N ASP A 267 7.99 19.75 -10.68
CA ASP A 267 8.97 20.79 -10.37
C ASP A 267 8.26 22.02 -9.80
N ASP A 268 8.79 22.56 -8.70
CA ASP A 268 8.34 23.82 -8.10
C ASP A 268 9.58 24.66 -7.69
N ASP A 269 9.55 25.96 -7.98
CA ASP A 269 10.57 26.89 -7.49
C ASP A 269 10.26 27.27 -6.04
N VAL A 270 11.22 27.05 -5.14
CA VAL A 270 11.03 27.23 -3.70
C VAL A 270 12.12 28.12 -3.10
N THR A 271 11.74 28.86 -2.07
CA THR A 271 12.63 29.69 -1.27
C THR A 271 12.46 29.32 0.20
N VAL A 272 13.58 29.08 0.88
CA VAL A 272 13.64 28.86 2.33
C VAL A 272 14.49 29.98 2.91
N HIS A 273 13.91 30.73 3.86
CA HIS A 273 14.55 31.87 4.52
C HIS A 273 15.35 31.43 5.74
#